data_AF-A0A5D2EK09-F1
#
_entry.id   AF-A0A5D2EK09-F1
#
_cell.length_a   1.000
_cell.length_b   1.000
_cell.length_c   1.000
_cell.angle_alpha   90.00
_cell.angle_beta   90.00
_cell.angle_gamma   90.00
#
_symmetry.space_group_name_H-M   'P 1'
#
loop_
_entity.id
_entity.type
_entity.pdbx_description
1 polymer ?
#
loop_
_entity_poly.entity_id
_entity_poly.type
_entity_poly.pdbx_seq_one_letter_code
_entity_poly.pdbx_strand_id
1 'polypeptide(L)'
;MGTLAIDTEDLDSDIYLALGLKRLGKGAIGTPRILTLLSSLLEKSVQKNEMQIETASAKDNIAIFHGLRVPTISIRQYTDRIFKYFNNAYYARVGGISTAELNRLEMKFLLSLDFRLQVSINTFRRYCLQLQKEGNQVERPIRACGIKESWPSKSDMQCAPTIAR
;
A
#
# COMPACT_ATOMS: atom_id res chain seq x y z
N MET A 1 -40.37 -0.89 1.95
CA MET A 1 -40.07 0.52 1.63
C MET A 1 -39.67 1.19 2.93
N GLY A 2 -38.38 1.48 3.12
CA GLY A 2 -37.85 2.06 4.35
C GLY A 2 -36.34 1.90 4.41
N THR A 3 -35.62 2.65 3.56
CA THR A 3 -34.18 2.84 3.72
C THR A 3 -34.00 3.95 4.75
N LEU A 4 -33.48 3.61 5.93
CA LEU A 4 -33.01 4.61 6.89
C LEU A 4 -31.69 5.18 6.34
N ALA A 5 -31.77 6.32 5.68
CA ALA A 5 -30.62 7.18 5.46
C ALA A 5 -30.19 7.68 6.85
N ILE A 6 -29.04 7.19 7.32
CA ILE A 6 -28.39 7.76 8.49
C ILE A 6 -27.64 9.00 7.97
N ASP A 7 -28.26 10.17 8.12
CA ASP A 7 -27.61 11.46 7.90
C ASP A 7 -26.45 11.60 8.90
N THR A 8 -25.25 11.23 8.46
CA THR A 8 -23.99 11.26 9.24
C THR A 8 -23.11 12.45 8.85
N GLU A 9 -23.65 13.42 8.12
CA GLU A 9 -22.82 14.31 7.29
C GLU A 9 -22.21 15.56 7.98
N ASP A 10 -22.51 15.89 9.24
CA ASP A 10 -22.10 17.22 9.77
C ASP A 10 -21.02 17.18 10.86
N LEU A 11 -21.15 16.34 11.90
CA LEU A 11 -20.25 16.44 13.07
C LEU A 11 -18.86 15.84 12.84
N ASP A 12 -18.78 14.73 12.10
CA ASP A 12 -17.52 14.08 11.74
C ASP A 12 -16.71 14.95 10.76
N SER A 13 -17.41 15.74 9.93
CA SER A 13 -16.81 16.58 8.89
C SER A 13 -15.86 17.63 9.48
N ASP A 14 -16.21 18.24 10.61
CA ASP A 14 -15.40 19.29 11.25
C ASP A 14 -14.09 18.74 11.82
N ILE A 15 -14.13 17.55 12.43
CA ILE A 15 -12.93 16.90 12.96
C ILE A 15 -12.00 16.50 11.81
N TYR A 16 -12.53 15.86 10.76
CA TYR A 16 -11.72 15.48 9.60
C TYR A 16 -11.15 16.71 8.88
N LEU A 17 -11.89 17.82 8.81
CA LEU A 17 -11.40 19.06 8.24
C LEU A 17 -10.32 19.70 9.12
N ALA A 18 -10.53 19.77 10.44
CA ALA A 18 -9.56 20.30 11.40
C ALA A 18 -8.25 19.50 11.42
N LEU A 19 -8.33 18.18 11.20
CA LEU A 19 -7.18 17.27 11.06
C LEU A 19 -6.49 17.35 9.68
N GLY A 20 -7.08 18.08 8.73
CA GLY A 20 -6.57 18.23 7.37
C GLY A 20 -6.80 17.01 6.47
N LEU A 21 -7.80 16.18 6.79
CA LEU A 21 -8.14 14.96 6.04
C LEU A 21 -9.21 15.21 4.96
N LYS A 22 -10.03 16.26 5.07
CA LYS A 22 -10.98 16.65 4.02
C LYS A 22 -10.25 17.49 2.95
N ARG A 23 -10.39 17.11 1.67
CA ARG A 23 -9.90 17.95 0.57
C ARG A 23 -10.68 19.26 0.55
N LEU A 24 -10.03 20.37 0.92
CA LEU A 24 -10.45 21.68 0.43
C LEU A 24 -10.33 21.62 -1.10
N GLY A 25 -11.32 22.14 -1.84
CA GLY A 25 -11.34 22.07 -3.31
C GLY A 25 -10.00 22.44 -3.97
N LYS A 26 -9.76 21.85 -5.16
CA LYS A 26 -8.61 22.03 -6.06
C LYS A 26 -7.55 23.05 -5.58
N GLY A 27 -6.45 22.57 -4.98
CA GLY A 27 -5.21 23.34 -4.95
C GLY A 27 -4.36 23.28 -3.69
N ALA A 28 -4.88 22.91 -2.53
CA ALA A 28 -4.07 22.89 -1.30
C ALA A 28 -3.47 21.48 -1.03
N ILE A 29 -2.28 21.23 -1.59
CA ILE A 29 -1.45 20.05 -1.25
C ILE A 29 -0.65 20.40 0.01
N GLY A 30 -1.33 20.53 1.15
CA GLY A 30 -0.69 20.61 2.45
C GLY A 30 -0.59 19.21 3.07
N THR A 31 0.52 18.91 3.75
CA THR A 31 0.59 17.73 4.63
C THR A 31 -0.53 17.83 5.68
N PRO A 32 -1.43 16.84 5.81
CA PRO A 32 -2.48 16.87 6.81
C PRO A 32 -1.92 17.09 8.21
N ARG A 33 -2.57 17.94 9.00
CA ARG A 33 -2.15 18.24 10.39
C ARG A 33 -2.02 16.99 11.23
N ILE A 34 -2.88 16.00 11.00
CA ILE A 34 -2.82 14.71 11.68
C ILE A 34 -1.48 13.99 11.50
N LEU A 35 -0.84 14.06 10.33
CA LEU A 35 0.47 13.42 10.13
C LEU A 35 1.56 14.09 10.97
N THR A 36 1.50 15.42 11.09
CA THR A 36 2.41 16.16 11.95
C THR A 36 2.21 15.78 13.42
N LEU A 37 0.96 15.69 13.87
CA LEU A 37 0.62 15.28 15.24
C LEU A 37 1.09 13.85 15.53
N LEU A 38 0.75 12.90 14.66
CA LEU A 38 1.14 11.49 14.80
C LEU A 38 2.65 11.33 14.83
N SER A 39 3.37 11.97 13.90
CA SER A 39 4.83 11.91 13.86
C SER A 39 5.46 12.45 15.15
N SER A 40 4.98 13.60 15.66
CA SER A 40 5.48 14.16 16.92
C SER A 40 5.16 13.28 18.14
N LEU A 41 3.98 12.67 18.20
CA LEU A 41 3.62 11.76 19.29
C LEU A 41 4.50 10.50 19.27
N LEU A 42 4.76 9.94 18.08
CA LEU A 42 5.65 8.79 17.92
C LEU A 42 7.09 9.12 18.29
N GLU A 43 7.62 10.28 17.84
CA GLU A 43 8.96 10.75 18.22
C GLU A 43 9.11 10.89 19.74
N LYS A 44 8.13 11.53 20.41
CA LYS A 44 8.12 11.66 21.88
C LYS A 44 8.02 10.31 22.58
N SER A 45 7.24 9.38 22.02
CA SER A 45 7.12 8.01 22.58
C SER A 45 8.44 7.26 22.49
N VAL A 46 9.17 7.39 21.37
CA VAL A 46 10.49 6.77 21.20
C VAL A 46 11.48 7.34 22.20
N GLN A 47 11.58 8.66 22.33
CA GLN A 47 12.46 9.32 23.30
C GLN A 47 12.17 8.87 24.73
N LYS A 48 10.89 8.82 25.12
CA LYS A 48 10.50 8.36 26.46
C LYS A 48 10.91 6.91 26.71
N ASN A 49 10.75 6.04 25.70
CA ASN A 49 11.13 4.64 25.81
C ASN A 49 12.65 4.46 25.92
N GLU A 50 13.45 5.26 25.19
CA GLU A 50 14.92 5.25 25.28
C GLU A 50 15.40 5.58 26.70
N MET A 51 14.84 6.62 27.33
CA MET A 51 15.16 6.99 28.73
C MET A 51 14.77 5.90 29.75
N GLN A 52 13.73 5.12 29.46
CA GLN A 52 13.30 4.00 30.32
C GLN A 52 14.18 2.76 30.16
N ILE A 53 14.78 2.57 28.99
CA ILE A 53 15.74 1.48 28.74
C ILE A 53 17.05 1.79 29.44
N GLU A 54 17.50 3.05 29.45
CA GLU A 54 18.74 3.45 30.16
C GLU A 54 18.66 3.25 31.69
N THR A 55 17.46 3.29 32.26
CA THR A 55 17.22 3.14 33.72
C THR A 55 16.96 1.69 34.15
N ALA A 56 16.80 0.75 33.20
CA ALA A 56 16.51 -0.65 33.46
C ALA A 56 17.64 -1.56 32.98
N SER A 57 18.14 -2.46 33.85
CA SER A 57 19.02 -3.56 33.45
C SER A 57 18.22 -4.58 32.63
N ALA A 58 18.02 -4.31 31.34
CA ALA A 58 17.18 -5.11 30.46
C ALA A 58 18.02 -6.15 29.71
N LYS A 59 17.64 -7.43 29.85
CA LYS A 59 18.14 -8.52 29.03
C LYS A 59 17.78 -8.27 27.56
N ASP A 60 18.77 -8.40 26.67
CA ASP A 60 18.65 -8.28 25.21
C ASP A 60 17.67 -9.30 24.61
N ASN A 61 16.38 -9.04 24.73
CA ASN A 61 15.36 -9.72 23.96
C ASN A 61 15.06 -8.88 22.72
N ILE A 62 15.78 -9.15 21.63
CA ILE A 62 15.59 -8.47 20.35
C ILE A 62 14.15 -8.71 19.85
N ALA A 63 13.35 -7.64 19.80
CA ALA A 63 12.01 -7.70 19.25
C ALA A 63 12.05 -7.85 17.72
N ILE A 64 10.99 -8.44 17.14
CA ILE A 64 10.89 -8.64 15.68
C ILE A 64 10.88 -7.33 14.86
N PHE A 65 10.67 -6.18 15.50
CA PHE A 65 10.72 -4.85 14.91
C PHE A 65 12.00 -4.08 15.26
N HIS A 66 13.01 -4.74 15.80
CA HIS A 66 14.30 -4.12 16.07
C HIS A 66 15.07 -3.93 14.76
N GLY A 67 15.38 -2.68 14.42
CA GLY A 67 16.21 -2.37 13.27
C GLY A 67 17.67 -2.72 13.54
N LEU A 68 18.39 -3.24 12.54
CA LEU A 68 19.85 -3.42 12.63
C LEU A 68 20.58 -2.09 12.86
N ARG A 69 19.99 -1.00 12.39
CA ARG A 69 20.47 0.37 12.54
C ARG A 69 19.29 1.34 12.55
N VAL A 70 19.46 2.46 13.24
CA VAL A 70 18.54 3.60 13.16
C VAL A 70 18.46 4.11 11.71
N PRO A 71 17.27 4.16 11.10
CA PRO A 71 17.09 4.75 9.77
C PRO A 71 17.52 6.22 9.74
N THR A 72 18.09 6.67 8.63
CA THR A 72 18.48 8.09 8.44
C THR A 72 17.29 9.01 8.16
N ILE A 73 16.12 8.43 7.89
CA ILE A 73 14.87 9.15 7.65
C ILE A 73 14.13 9.38 8.98
N SER A 74 13.62 10.59 9.20
CA SER A 74 12.82 10.86 10.40
C SER A 74 11.45 10.19 10.34
N ILE A 75 10.82 10.00 11.51
CA ILE A 75 9.46 9.45 11.60
C ILE A 75 8.48 10.30 10.80
N ARG A 76 8.59 11.63 10.88
CA ARG A 76 7.79 12.56 10.06
C ARG A 76 7.96 12.33 8.57
N GLN A 77 9.20 12.36 8.07
CA GLN A 77 9.48 12.18 6.64
C GLN A 77 8.98 10.82 6.14
N TYR A 78 9.13 9.77 6.94
CA TYR A 78 8.65 8.45 6.58
C TYR A 78 7.11 8.40 6.52
N THR A 79 6.43 9.02 7.48
CA THR A 79 4.97 9.12 7.53
C THR A 79 4.41 9.91 6.33
N ASP A 80 5.07 11.01 5.95
CA ASP A 80 4.71 11.80 4.78
C ASP A 80 4.86 10.99 3.48
N ARG A 81 5.91 10.17 3.38
CA ARG A 81 6.09 9.25 2.24
C ARG A 81 5.00 8.20 2.20
N ILE A 82 4.63 7.60 3.34
CA ILE A 82 3.54 6.64 3.42
C ILE A 82 2.25 7.26 2.87
N PHE A 83 1.89 8.45 3.39
CA PHE A 83 0.68 9.15 2.96
C PHE A 83 0.69 9.51 1.46
N LYS A 84 1.84 9.94 0.93
CA LYS A 84 1.96 10.38 -0.47
C LYS A 84 1.88 9.22 -1.46
N TYR A 85 2.58 8.12 -1.20
CA TYR A 85 2.82 7.09 -2.21
C TYR A 85 1.93 5.85 -2.09
N PHE A 86 1.32 5.61 -0.93
CA PHE A 86 0.57 4.38 -0.66
C PHE A 86 -0.92 4.69 -0.52
N ASN A 87 -1.53 5.19 -1.59
CA ASN A 87 -2.97 5.46 -1.61
C ASN A 87 -3.72 4.48 -2.53
N ASN A 88 -4.92 4.09 -2.12
CA ASN A 88 -5.74 3.16 -2.88
C ASN A 88 -6.15 3.70 -4.26
N ALA A 89 -6.24 5.02 -4.44
CA ALA A 89 -6.53 5.58 -5.75
C ALA A 89 -5.44 5.25 -6.79
N TYR A 90 -4.17 5.15 -6.38
CA TYR A 90 -3.08 4.71 -7.24
C TYR A 90 -3.25 3.23 -7.61
N TYR A 91 -3.40 2.35 -6.62
CA TYR A 91 -3.52 0.91 -6.84
C TYR A 91 -4.79 0.54 -7.64
N ALA A 92 -5.90 1.24 -7.42
CA ALA A 92 -7.15 1.04 -8.16
C ALA A 92 -6.97 1.34 -9.66
N ARG A 93 -6.29 2.45 -10.00
CA ARG A 93 -5.97 2.80 -11.39
C ARG A 93 -5.09 1.75 -12.06
N VAL A 94 -4.07 1.23 -11.35
CA VAL A 94 -3.20 0.17 -11.87
C VAL A 94 -3.98 -1.14 -12.07
N GLY A 95 -4.88 -1.47 -11.15
CA GLY A 95 -5.72 -2.68 -11.20
C GLY A 95 -6.93 -2.59 -12.13
N GLY A 96 -7.19 -1.43 -12.76
CA GLY A 96 -8.34 -1.26 -13.67
C GLY A 96 -9.71 -1.23 -12.99
N ILE A 97 -9.78 -0.94 -11.69
CA ILE A 97 -11.03 -0.87 -10.91
C ILE A 97 -11.23 0.52 -10.30
N SER A 98 -12.44 0.81 -9.83
CA SER A 98 -12.70 2.08 -9.15
C SER A 98 -12.06 2.12 -7.75
N THR A 99 -11.70 3.31 -7.26
CA THR A 99 -11.17 3.46 -5.89
C THR A 99 -12.17 2.98 -4.83
N ALA A 100 -13.47 3.23 -5.04
CA ALA A 100 -14.52 2.76 -4.13
C ALA A 100 -14.59 1.23 -4.09
N GLU A 101 -14.45 0.58 -5.24
CA GLU A 101 -14.39 -0.87 -5.32
C GLU A 101 -13.15 -1.43 -4.62
N LEU A 102 -11.96 -0.86 -4.86
CA LEU A 102 -10.74 -1.31 -4.17
C LEU A 102 -10.86 -1.15 -2.64
N ASN A 103 -11.35 0.00 -2.16
CA ASN A 103 -11.57 0.22 -0.73
C ASN A 103 -12.54 -0.81 -0.14
N ARG A 104 -13.61 -1.15 -0.86
CA ARG A 104 -14.58 -2.18 -0.42
C ARG A 104 -13.94 -3.56 -0.37
N LEU A 105 -13.15 -3.92 -1.38
CA LEU A 105 -12.44 -5.20 -1.45
C LEU A 105 -11.38 -5.31 -0.35
N GLU A 106 -10.62 -4.24 -0.10
CA GLU A 106 -9.64 -4.17 0.98
C GLU A 106 -10.30 -4.41 2.33
N MET A 107 -11.36 -3.67 2.67
CA MET A 107 -12.07 -3.87 3.93
C MET A 107 -12.66 -5.28 4.06
N LYS A 108 -13.23 -5.82 2.98
CA LYS A 108 -13.74 -7.21 2.96
C LYS A 108 -12.62 -8.22 3.23
N PHE A 109 -11.45 -8.02 2.62
CA PHE A 109 -10.29 -8.88 2.79
C PHE A 109 -9.73 -8.80 4.22
N LEU A 110 -9.54 -7.59 4.76
CA LEU A 110 -9.05 -7.38 6.12
C LEU A 110 -9.98 -8.00 7.17
N LEU A 111 -11.30 -7.84 7.00
CA LEU A 111 -12.30 -8.49 7.84
C LEU A 111 -12.24 -10.02 7.73
N SER A 112 -12.07 -10.56 6.51
CA SER A 112 -11.97 -12.01 6.32
C SER A 112 -10.72 -12.64 6.98
N LEU A 113 -9.69 -11.82 7.25
CA LEU A 113 -8.49 -12.23 7.96
C LEU A 113 -8.58 -11.98 9.46
N ASP A 114 -9.68 -11.45 9.99
CA ASP A 114 -9.78 -10.93 11.36
C ASP A 114 -8.63 -9.95 11.68
N PHE A 115 -8.20 -9.18 10.68
CA PHE A 115 -7.01 -8.30 10.75
C PHE A 115 -5.70 -9.01 11.16
N ARG A 116 -5.62 -10.34 11.05
CA ARG A 116 -4.42 -11.12 11.35
C ARG A 116 -3.46 -11.14 10.15
N LEU A 117 -2.79 -10.01 9.93
CA LEU A 117 -1.88 -9.79 8.80
C LEU A 117 -0.44 -10.27 9.03
N GLN A 118 -0.11 -10.68 10.26
CA GLN A 118 1.25 -11.11 10.60
C GLN A 118 1.59 -12.44 9.93
N VAL A 119 2.65 -12.45 9.12
CA VAL A 119 3.24 -13.67 8.57
C VAL A 119 4.56 -13.96 9.29
N SER A 120 4.65 -15.10 9.97
CA SER A 120 5.91 -15.53 10.59
C SER A 120 6.91 -15.98 9.54
N ILE A 121 8.20 -15.89 9.85
CA ILE A 121 9.29 -16.35 8.96
C ILE A 121 9.09 -17.83 8.58
N ASN A 122 8.63 -18.66 9.52
CA ASN A 122 8.37 -20.08 9.25
C ASN A 122 7.20 -20.29 8.29
N THR A 123 6.13 -19.48 8.39
CA THR A 123 5.01 -19.53 7.43
C THR A 123 5.47 -19.07 6.04
N PHE A 124 6.22 -17.98 5.96
CA PHE A 124 6.78 -17.51 4.69
C PHE A 124 7.69 -18.56 4.03
N ARG A 125 8.61 -19.17 4.79
CA ARG A 125 9.50 -20.24 4.29
C ARG A 125 8.72 -21.45 3.77
N ARG A 126 7.70 -21.91 4.51
CA ARG A 126 6.84 -23.02 4.07
C ARG A 126 6.13 -22.68 2.76
N TYR A 127 5.62 -21.47 2.62
CA TYR A 127 4.97 -21.01 1.40
C TYR A 127 5.93 -20.99 0.20
N CYS A 128 7.16 -20.50 0.38
CA CYS A 128 8.18 -20.54 -0.67
C CYS A 128 8.52 -21.97 -1.12
N LEU A 129 8.69 -22.90 -0.18
CA LEU A 129 8.96 -24.30 -0.49
C LEU A 129 7.80 -24.95 -1.27
N GLN A 130 6.55 -24.62 -0.89
CA GLN A 130 5.38 -25.11 -1.62
C GLN A 130 5.35 -24.55 -3.06
N LEU A 131 5.58 -23.25 -3.24
CA LEU A 131 5.62 -22.65 -4.58
C LEU A 131 6.72 -23.25 -5.45
N GLN A 132 7.88 -23.57 -4.90
CA GLN A 132 8.97 -24.24 -5.64
C GLN A 132 8.57 -25.65 -6.08
N LYS A 133 7.86 -26.40 -5.23
CA LYS A 133 7.36 -27.73 -5.55
C LYS A 133 6.33 -27.69 -6.69
N GLU A 134 5.40 -26.74 -6.66
CA GLU A 134 4.41 -26.56 -7.72
C GLU A 134 5.05 -26.01 -9.00
N GLY A 135 5.99 -25.07 -8.91
CA GLY A 135 6.68 -24.47 -10.06
C GLY A 135 7.45 -25.50 -10.89
N ASN A 136 8.06 -26.50 -10.25
CA ASN A 136 8.71 -27.62 -10.92
C ASN A 136 7.73 -28.54 -11.70
N GLN A 137 6.41 -28.40 -11.49
CA GLN A 137 5.37 -29.12 -12.23
C GLN A 137 4.73 -28.27 -13.34
N VAL A 138 4.96 -26.95 -13.35
CA VAL A 138 4.43 -25.99 -14.33
C VAL A 138 5.36 -25.79 -15.54
N GLU A 139 6.52 -26.45 -15.58
CA GLU A 139 7.31 -26.58 -16.83
C GLU A 139 6.60 -27.36 -17.95
N ARG A 140 5.35 -27.79 -17.73
CA ARG A 140 4.46 -28.09 -18.85
C ARG A 140 3.99 -26.76 -19.43
N PRO A 141 4.38 -26.41 -20.68
CA PRO A 141 4.01 -25.14 -21.27
C PRO A 141 2.51 -24.96 -21.12
N ILE A 142 2.11 -23.84 -20.52
CA ILE A 142 0.71 -23.42 -20.44
C ILE A 142 0.22 -23.47 -21.88
N ARG A 143 -0.60 -24.47 -22.20
CA ARG A 143 -1.35 -24.50 -23.47
C ARG A 143 -2.42 -23.42 -23.32
N ALA A 144 -1.99 -22.17 -23.42
CA ALA A 144 -2.90 -21.07 -23.62
C ALA A 144 -3.74 -21.44 -24.84
N CYS A 145 -5.05 -21.48 -24.64
CA CYS A 145 -6.03 -21.75 -25.68
C CYS A 145 -5.62 -20.93 -26.92
N GLY A 146 -5.43 -21.63 -28.05
CA GLY A 146 -4.67 -21.14 -29.19
C GLY A 146 -5.06 -19.74 -29.65
N ILE A 147 -4.24 -18.75 -29.30
CA ILE A 147 -4.07 -17.61 -30.16
C ILE A 147 -3.26 -18.14 -31.34
N LYS A 148 -3.88 -18.13 -32.51
CA LYS A 148 -3.23 -18.44 -33.78
C LYS A 148 -2.11 -17.41 -33.95
N GLU A 149 -0.89 -17.79 -33.59
CA GLU A 149 0.34 -17.01 -33.78
C GLU A 149 0.59 -16.86 -35.28
N SER A 150 -0.04 -15.88 -35.92
CA SER A 150 0.45 -15.31 -37.17
C SER A 150 1.05 -13.96 -36.86
N TRP A 151 2.27 -13.96 -36.33
CA TRP A 151 3.12 -12.79 -36.38
C TRP A 151 3.41 -12.49 -37.86
N PRO A 152 3.05 -11.32 -38.40
CA PRO A 152 3.47 -10.97 -39.75
C PRO A 152 5.00 -10.87 -39.72
N SER A 153 5.66 -11.75 -40.48
CA SER A 153 7.09 -11.65 -40.73
C SER A 153 7.39 -10.29 -41.34
N LYS A 154 8.43 -9.61 -40.83
CA LYS A 154 8.99 -8.39 -41.40
C LYS A 154 9.51 -8.65 -42.82
N SER A 155 8.63 -8.50 -43.79
CA SER A 155 8.94 -8.16 -45.18
C SER A 155 7.68 -7.49 -45.72
N ASP A 156 7.88 -6.30 -46.28
CA ASP A 156 6.86 -5.46 -46.93
C ASP A 156 6.18 -4.41 -46.02
N MET A 157 6.99 -3.57 -45.35
CA MET A 157 6.62 -2.16 -45.23
C MET A 157 7.23 -1.41 -46.40
N GLN A 158 6.47 -1.33 -47.50
CA GLN A 158 6.78 -0.43 -48.60
C GLN A 158 6.41 0.99 -48.16
N CYS A 159 7.42 1.80 -47.82
CA CYS A 159 7.25 3.21 -47.49
C CYS A 159 6.66 3.96 -48.69
N ALA A 160 5.54 4.65 -48.49
CA ALA A 160 4.98 5.58 -49.46
C ALA A 160 5.95 6.77 -49.67
N PRO A 161 6.16 7.25 -50.91
CA PRO A 161 7.11 8.33 -51.17
C PRO A 161 6.53 9.68 -50.73
N THR A 162 7.36 10.46 -50.04
CA THR A 162 7.11 11.86 -49.70
C THR A 162 7.11 12.70 -50.98
N ILE A 163 5.95 13.26 -51.34
CA ILE A 163 5.86 14.30 -52.36
C ILE A 163 6.27 15.62 -51.72
N ALA A 164 7.40 16.16 -52.16
CA ALA A 164 7.77 17.55 -51.90
C ALA A 164 7.00 18.46 -52.88
N ARG A 165 6.31 19.46 -52.34
CA ARG A 165 6.02 20.71 -53.05
C ARG A 165 5.87 21.84 -52.06
#